data_AF-A0A3C1ULX1-F1
#
_entry.id   AF-A0A3C1ULX1-F1
#
_cell.length_a   1.000
_cell.length_b   1.000
_cell.length_c   1.000
_cell.angle_alpha   90.00
_cell.angle_beta   90.00
_cell.angle_gamma   90.00
#
_symmetry.space_group_name_H-M   'P 1'
#
loop_
_entity.id
_entity.type
_entity.pdbx_description
1 polymer ?
#
loop_
_entity_poly.entity_id
_entity_poly.type
_entity_poly.pdbx_seq_one_letter_code
_entity_poly.pdbx_strand_id
1 'polypeptide(L)'
;MHYPPIPDPLKIAEMNAKLGKHDLSISAHGVQSFTKDHQKNKAFFEFAKKAGIRNISANPENDSFESLNRLVAEYDIRIAIHNHGPGALYDAPLDALKAVAGFDKRIGFCADLGHYIRSGVDPVEVIYQLGDRLYGVHLKDFAEQKKKTEGVIIGRGHLDVEGVFKALKKIGFPADGALSLEYEENPKDPMEDIRTCLNVAAEAAQRAARS
;
A
#
# COMPACT_ATOMS: atom_id res chain seq x y z
N MET A 1 -10.10 12.62 6.37
CA MET A 1 -10.10 12.64 7.85
C MET A 1 -9.15 11.55 8.32
N HIS A 2 -8.08 11.90 9.04
CA HIS A 2 -7.15 10.90 9.56
C HIS A 2 -7.62 10.45 10.95
N TYR A 3 -7.98 9.17 11.09
CA TYR A 3 -8.37 8.60 12.39
C TYR A 3 -7.11 8.18 13.14
N PRO A 4 -6.93 8.66 14.39
CA PRO A 4 -5.78 8.26 15.19
C PRO A 4 -5.86 6.75 15.47
N PRO A 5 -4.78 5.98 15.28
CA PRO A 5 -4.76 4.53 15.45
C PRO A 5 -4.68 4.14 16.94
N ILE A 6 -5.67 4.56 17.71
CA ILE A 6 -5.79 4.27 19.14
C ILE A 6 -6.77 3.11 19.29
N PRO A 7 -6.44 2.03 20.04
CA PRO A 7 -7.29 0.85 20.22
C PRO A 7 -8.49 1.10 21.16
N ASP A 8 -9.16 2.24 21.01
CA ASP A 8 -10.34 2.70 21.75
C ASP A 8 -11.62 2.17 21.08
N PRO A 9 -12.37 1.26 21.73
CA PRO A 9 -13.56 0.66 21.14
C PRO A 9 -14.65 1.67 20.75
N LEU A 10 -14.83 2.75 21.51
CA LEU A 10 -15.88 3.74 21.23
C LEU A 10 -15.53 4.53 19.98
N LYS A 11 -14.29 5.01 19.86
CA LYS A 11 -13.82 5.74 18.67
C LYS A 11 -13.84 4.87 17.42
N ILE A 12 -13.48 3.59 17.55
CA ILE A 12 -13.54 2.63 16.44
C ILE A 12 -14.98 2.39 16.00
N ALA A 13 -15.91 2.24 16.95
CA ALA A 13 -17.33 2.09 16.62
C ALA A 13 -17.89 3.34 15.92
N GLU A 14 -17.53 4.54 16.37
CA GLU A 14 -17.90 5.80 15.72
C GLU A 14 -17.33 5.92 14.30
N MET A 15 -16.06 5.56 14.10
CA MET A 15 -15.42 5.50 12.79
C MET A 15 -16.17 4.55 11.86
N ASN A 16 -16.40 3.31 12.29
CA ASN A 16 -17.08 2.29 11.50
C ASN A 16 -18.54 2.68 11.19
N ALA A 17 -19.25 3.27 12.15
CA ALA A 17 -20.60 3.78 11.93
C ALA A 17 -20.63 4.91 10.89
N LYS A 18 -19.63 5.80 10.91
CA LYS A 18 -19.52 6.86 9.89
C LYS A 18 -19.23 6.29 8.51
N LEU A 19 -18.32 5.34 8.39
CA LEU A 19 -18.00 4.70 7.11
C LEU A 19 -19.19 3.92 6.55
N GLY A 20 -19.91 3.18 7.40
CA GLY A 20 -21.10 2.42 7.02
C GLY A 20 -22.23 3.29 6.47
N LYS A 21 -22.36 4.57 6.91
CA LYS A 21 -23.31 5.52 6.31
C LYS A 21 -23.00 5.88 4.85
N HIS A 22 -21.79 5.60 4.40
CA HIS A 22 -21.31 5.89 3.05
C HIS A 22 -20.97 4.63 2.25
N ASP A 23 -21.33 3.44 2.76
CA ASP A 23 -20.98 2.16 2.16
C ASP A 23 -19.46 2.00 1.94
N LEU A 24 -18.68 2.49 2.90
CA LEU A 24 -17.21 2.42 2.89
C LEU A 24 -16.70 1.42 3.92
N SER A 25 -15.60 0.75 3.57
CA SER A 25 -14.80 -0.08 4.46
C SER A 25 -13.32 0.27 4.37
N ILE A 26 -12.53 -0.10 5.37
CA ILE A 26 -11.09 0.16 5.40
C ILE A 26 -10.33 -1.10 4.94
N SER A 27 -9.66 -1.04 3.80
CA SER A 27 -8.78 -2.11 3.31
C SER A 27 -7.41 -2.12 4.00
N ALA A 28 -6.89 -0.94 4.36
CA ALA A 28 -5.64 -0.77 5.10
C ALA A 28 -5.58 0.53 5.91
N HIS A 29 -4.63 0.61 6.85
CA HIS A 29 -4.28 1.84 7.57
C HIS A 29 -2.75 2.05 7.55
N GLY A 30 -2.30 3.29 7.33
CA GLY A 30 -0.89 3.65 7.31
C GLY A 30 -0.62 4.87 6.41
N VAL A 31 0.63 5.19 6.08
CA VAL A 31 1.86 4.41 6.34
C VAL A 31 2.35 4.58 7.78
N GLN A 32 2.47 3.48 8.54
CA GLN A 32 2.91 3.48 9.95
C GLN A 32 4.41 3.22 10.11
N SER A 33 5.04 3.92 11.06
CA SER A 33 6.42 3.65 11.46
C SER A 33 6.48 2.58 12.55
N PHE A 34 7.44 1.67 12.42
CA PHE A 34 7.69 0.60 13.40
C PHE A 34 9.17 0.58 13.79
N THR A 35 9.45 0.29 15.06
CA THR A 35 10.81 0.20 15.62
C THR A 35 10.94 -1.07 16.46
N LYS A 36 12.06 -1.27 17.17
CA LYS A 36 12.19 -2.33 18.17
C LYS A 36 11.21 -2.25 19.37
N ASP A 37 10.50 -1.13 19.56
CA ASP A 37 9.53 -0.97 20.66
C ASP A 37 8.27 -1.82 20.43
N HIS A 38 8.28 -3.04 20.97
CA HIS A 38 7.22 -4.01 20.78
C HIS A 38 5.85 -3.55 21.30
N GLN A 39 5.79 -2.82 22.41
CA GLN A 39 4.50 -2.38 22.96
C GLN A 39 3.87 -1.29 22.09
N LYS A 40 4.68 -0.35 21.58
CA LYS A 40 4.18 0.65 20.62
C LYS A 40 3.71 0.00 19.31
N ASN A 41 4.47 -0.96 18.79
CA ASN A 41 4.06 -1.70 17.60
C ASN A 41 2.73 -2.43 17.85
N LYS A 42 2.60 -3.12 18.99
CA LYS A 42 1.40 -3.87 19.38
C LYS A 42 0.12 -3.02 19.38
N ALA A 43 0.20 -1.77 19.80
CA ALA A 43 -0.96 -0.87 19.82
C ALA A 43 -1.61 -0.69 18.43
N PHE A 44 -0.81 -0.66 17.35
CA PHE A 44 -1.32 -0.60 15.98
C PHE A 44 -2.06 -1.89 15.58
N PHE A 45 -1.54 -3.06 15.97
CA PHE A 45 -2.18 -4.35 15.71
C PHE A 45 -3.48 -4.52 16.49
N GLU A 46 -3.53 -4.07 17.75
CA GLU A 46 -4.76 -4.04 18.53
C GLU A 46 -5.82 -3.13 17.92
N PHE A 47 -5.41 -1.94 17.46
CA PHE A 47 -6.30 -1.03 16.73
C PHE A 47 -6.84 -1.70 15.47
N ALA A 48 -5.95 -2.22 14.61
CA ALA A 48 -6.33 -2.84 13.35
C ALA A 48 -7.27 -4.04 13.57
N LYS A 49 -6.98 -4.90 14.56
CA LYS A 49 -7.83 -6.03 14.92
C LYS A 49 -9.24 -5.60 15.32
N LYS A 50 -9.35 -4.59 16.19
CA LYS A 50 -10.64 -4.06 16.65
C LYS A 50 -11.40 -3.34 15.54
N ALA A 51 -10.69 -2.69 14.62
CA ALA A 51 -11.27 -2.00 13.48
C ALA A 51 -11.64 -2.93 12.31
N GLY A 52 -11.25 -4.22 12.37
CA GLY A 52 -11.48 -5.18 11.28
C GLY A 52 -10.54 -4.99 10.08
N ILE A 53 -9.40 -4.34 10.28
CA ILE A 53 -8.42 -4.02 9.24
C ILE A 53 -7.41 -5.15 9.15
N ARG A 54 -7.18 -5.67 7.93
CA ARG A 54 -6.28 -6.80 7.69
C ARG A 54 -4.88 -6.44 7.22
N ASN A 55 -4.68 -5.23 6.71
CA ASN A 55 -3.39 -4.78 6.20
C ASN A 55 -2.98 -3.46 6.85
N ILE A 56 -1.74 -3.37 7.29
CA ILE A 56 -1.14 -2.11 7.76
C ILE A 56 -0.02 -1.77 6.79
N SER A 57 -0.13 -0.63 6.09
CA SER A 57 0.99 -0.14 5.29
C SER A 57 2.05 0.44 6.24
N ALA A 58 3.33 0.15 5.96
CA ALA A 58 4.39 0.34 6.95
C ALA A 58 5.66 0.92 6.33
N ASN A 59 6.36 1.77 7.08
CA ASN A 59 7.74 2.17 6.84
C ASN A 59 8.57 1.75 8.07
N PRO A 60 8.92 0.45 8.18
CA PRO A 60 9.57 -0.10 9.37
C PRO A 60 11.08 0.18 9.39
N GLU A 61 11.63 0.48 10.56
CA GLU A 61 13.08 0.45 10.77
C GLU A 61 13.60 -1.00 10.73
N ASN A 62 14.87 -1.17 10.37
CA ASN A 62 15.51 -2.50 10.28
C ASN A 62 15.48 -3.28 11.61
N ASP A 63 15.40 -2.59 12.76
CA ASP A 63 15.37 -3.22 14.09
C ASP A 63 13.96 -3.67 14.53
N SER A 64 12.94 -3.47 13.70
CA SER A 64 11.55 -3.75 14.04
C SER A 64 11.09 -5.18 13.68
N PHE A 65 11.78 -5.86 12.77
CA PHE A 65 11.27 -7.08 12.14
C PHE A 65 11.00 -8.23 13.12
N GLU A 66 11.80 -8.42 14.18
CA GLU A 66 11.53 -9.44 15.19
C GLU A 66 10.21 -9.18 15.94
N SER A 67 9.96 -7.91 16.27
CA SER A 67 8.71 -7.48 16.89
C SER A 67 7.53 -7.70 15.94
N LEU A 68 7.68 -7.29 14.67
CA LEU A 68 6.64 -7.46 13.65
C LEU A 68 6.35 -8.95 13.39
N ASN A 69 7.37 -9.80 13.34
CA ASN A 69 7.24 -11.25 13.10
C ASN A 69 6.36 -11.92 14.16
N ARG A 70 6.54 -11.53 15.43
CA ARG A 70 5.68 -11.98 16.53
C ARG A 70 4.26 -11.45 16.41
N LEU A 71 4.09 -10.17 16.06
CA LEU A 71 2.77 -9.52 16.01
C LEU A 71 1.92 -10.00 14.83
N VAL A 72 2.50 -10.18 13.64
CA VAL A 72 1.75 -10.74 12.50
C VAL A 72 1.27 -12.15 12.82
N ALA A 73 2.06 -12.93 13.57
CA ALA A 73 1.69 -14.27 14.03
C ALA A 73 0.58 -14.26 15.08
N GLU A 74 0.65 -13.36 16.06
CA GLU A 74 -0.35 -13.24 17.14
C GLU A 74 -1.71 -12.74 16.62
N TYR A 75 -1.72 -11.77 15.71
CA TYR A 75 -2.95 -11.06 15.33
C TYR A 75 -3.59 -11.52 14.02
N ASP A 76 -2.81 -12.22 13.18
CA ASP A 76 -3.17 -12.54 11.80
C ASP A 76 -3.48 -11.29 10.97
N ILE A 77 -2.57 -10.33 11.01
CA ILE A 77 -2.65 -9.05 10.28
C ILE A 77 -1.37 -8.90 9.47
N ARG A 78 -1.51 -8.44 8.22
CA ARG A 78 -0.39 -8.25 7.30
C ARG A 78 0.29 -6.91 7.51
N ILE A 79 1.61 -6.92 7.48
CA ILE A 79 2.43 -5.72 7.28
C ILE A 79 2.74 -5.61 5.80
N ALA A 80 2.46 -4.44 5.22
CA ALA A 80 2.72 -4.13 3.81
C ALA A 80 3.73 -2.98 3.75
N ILE A 81 5.01 -3.30 3.59
CA ILE A 81 6.12 -2.33 3.55
C ILE A 81 5.96 -1.42 2.32
N HIS A 82 5.75 -0.14 2.57
CA HIS A 82 5.65 0.92 1.56
C HIS A 82 7.05 1.38 1.17
N ASN A 83 7.38 1.26 -0.11
CA ASN A 83 8.62 1.81 -0.64
C ASN A 83 8.47 3.33 -0.83
N HIS A 84 9.49 4.08 -0.46
CA HIS A 84 9.62 5.49 -0.79
C HIS A 84 10.65 5.68 -1.90
N GLY A 85 10.49 6.75 -2.69
CA GLY A 85 11.33 7.05 -3.85
C GLY A 85 12.77 7.47 -3.49
N PRO A 86 13.56 7.92 -4.48
CA PRO A 86 14.95 7.49 -4.58
C PRO A 86 15.84 7.75 -3.35
N GLY A 87 16.39 6.67 -2.81
CA GLY A 87 17.36 6.65 -1.70
C GLY A 87 16.76 6.42 -0.31
N ALA A 88 15.47 6.11 -0.21
CA ALA A 88 14.86 5.70 1.06
C ALA A 88 15.11 4.21 1.37
N LEU A 89 14.80 3.80 2.60
CA LEU A 89 14.74 2.38 2.93
C LEU A 89 13.70 1.67 2.04
N TYR A 90 14.07 0.48 1.57
CA TYR A 90 13.23 -0.37 0.72
C TYR A 90 12.84 0.23 -0.64
N ASP A 91 13.56 1.25 -1.11
CA ASP A 91 13.38 1.86 -2.44
C ASP A 91 13.56 0.81 -3.57
N ALA A 92 14.54 -0.09 -3.43
CA ALA A 92 14.76 -1.17 -4.39
C ALA A 92 14.00 -2.45 -3.98
N PRO A 93 13.23 -3.09 -4.90
CA PRO A 93 12.43 -4.28 -4.60
C PRO A 93 13.28 -5.43 -4.06
N LEU A 94 14.47 -5.63 -4.62
CA LEU A 94 15.38 -6.71 -4.22
C LEU A 94 15.88 -6.54 -2.79
N ASP A 95 16.16 -5.31 -2.36
CA ASP A 95 16.62 -5.04 -1.01
C ASP A 95 15.48 -5.20 0.00
N ALA A 96 14.27 -4.80 -0.38
CA ALA A 96 13.06 -5.05 0.39
C ALA A 96 12.78 -6.56 0.56
N LEU A 97 12.92 -7.34 -0.52
CA LEU A 97 12.79 -8.81 -0.49
C LEU A 97 13.83 -9.47 0.42
N LYS A 98 15.10 -9.02 0.37
CA LYS A 98 16.15 -9.52 1.27
C LYS A 98 15.83 -9.22 2.74
N ALA A 99 15.30 -8.03 3.03
CA ALA A 99 14.96 -7.63 4.39
C ALA A 99 13.89 -8.55 5.04
N VAL A 100 12.95 -9.06 4.25
CA VAL A 100 11.83 -9.88 4.76
C VAL A 100 12.02 -11.39 4.62
N ALA A 101 13.07 -11.85 3.91
CA ALA A 101 13.21 -13.25 3.48
C ALA A 101 13.16 -14.28 4.62
N GLY A 102 13.68 -13.92 5.81
CA GLY A 102 13.71 -14.79 6.99
C GLY A 102 12.46 -14.71 7.89
N PHE A 103 11.48 -13.87 7.55
CA PHE A 103 10.33 -13.58 8.40
C PHE A 103 9.01 -14.14 7.83
N ASP A 104 7.98 -14.17 8.67
CA ASP A 104 6.64 -14.64 8.36
C ASP A 104 6.12 -14.06 7.03
N LYS A 105 5.35 -14.86 6.29
CA LYS A 105 4.85 -14.48 4.95
C LYS A 105 4.00 -13.21 5.01
N ARG A 106 3.27 -12.98 6.10
CA ARG A 106 2.45 -11.78 6.33
C ARG A 106 3.23 -10.48 6.44
N ILE A 107 4.57 -10.53 6.51
CA ILE A 107 5.43 -9.36 6.31
C ILE A 107 5.78 -9.29 4.83
N GLY A 108 5.06 -8.43 4.11
CA GLY A 108 5.17 -8.23 2.68
C GLY A 108 5.20 -6.75 2.32
N PHE A 109 4.56 -6.37 1.22
CA PHE A 109 4.79 -5.09 0.56
C PHE A 109 3.51 -4.34 0.23
N CYS A 110 3.59 -3.02 0.33
CA CYS A 110 2.71 -2.06 -0.31
C CYS A 110 3.50 -1.38 -1.43
N ALA A 111 3.35 -1.85 -2.68
CA ALA A 111 4.13 -1.31 -3.79
C ALA A 111 3.58 0.06 -4.22
N ASP A 112 4.34 1.12 -3.95
CA ASP A 112 4.11 2.43 -4.54
C ASP A 112 4.76 2.52 -5.91
N LEU A 113 3.91 2.43 -6.92
CA LEU A 113 4.33 2.32 -8.30
C LEU A 113 4.94 3.64 -8.81
N GLY A 114 4.49 4.78 -8.27
CA GLY A 114 5.04 6.08 -8.60
C GLY A 114 6.47 6.26 -8.06
N HIS A 115 6.73 5.77 -6.85
CA HIS A 115 8.09 5.77 -6.30
C HIS A 115 9.05 4.89 -7.11
N TYR A 116 8.61 3.72 -7.58
CA TYR A 116 9.42 2.89 -8.48
C TYR A 116 9.70 3.58 -9.81
N ILE A 117 8.72 4.27 -10.40
CA ILE A 117 8.93 5.09 -11.60
C ILE A 117 10.03 6.13 -11.36
N ARG A 118 9.98 6.86 -10.25
CA ARG A 118 11.01 7.88 -9.90
C ARG A 118 12.40 7.28 -9.70
N SER A 119 12.47 6.00 -9.36
CA SER A 119 13.70 5.22 -9.21
C SER A 119 14.12 4.50 -10.51
N GLY A 120 13.41 4.70 -11.62
CA GLY A 120 13.71 4.09 -12.92
C GLY A 120 13.43 2.60 -12.97
N VAL A 121 12.57 2.10 -12.08
CA VAL A 121 12.18 0.69 -11.99
C VAL A 121 10.79 0.52 -12.60
N ASP A 122 10.61 -0.50 -13.44
CA ASP A 122 9.33 -0.82 -14.06
C ASP A 122 8.32 -1.34 -13.02
N PRO A 123 7.19 -0.64 -12.78
CA PRO A 123 6.18 -1.06 -11.82
C PRO A 123 5.57 -2.44 -12.06
N VAL A 124 5.41 -2.85 -13.33
CA VAL A 124 4.80 -4.14 -13.68
C VAL A 124 5.74 -5.28 -13.30
N GLU A 125 7.03 -5.14 -13.58
CA GLU A 125 8.05 -6.10 -13.18
C GLU A 125 8.17 -6.20 -11.65
N VAL A 126 8.03 -5.08 -10.93
CA VAL A 126 8.00 -5.10 -9.47
C VAL A 126 6.86 -5.96 -8.94
N ILE A 127 5.65 -5.84 -9.51
CA ILE A 127 4.51 -6.66 -9.08
C ILE A 127 4.83 -8.16 -9.20
N TYR A 128 5.45 -8.57 -10.30
CA TYR A 128 5.88 -9.96 -10.49
C TYR A 128 6.97 -10.37 -9.49
N GLN A 129 7.94 -9.50 -9.20
CA GLN A 129 9.01 -9.77 -8.23
C GLN A 129 8.49 -9.92 -6.81
N LEU A 130 7.55 -9.07 -6.38
CA LEU A 130 7.00 -9.09 -5.02
C LEU A 130 5.99 -10.23 -4.84
N GLY A 131 5.31 -10.63 -5.91
CA GLY A 131 4.52 -11.85 -6.00
C GLY A 131 3.56 -12.06 -4.82
N ASP A 132 3.67 -13.22 -4.16
CA ASP A 132 2.76 -13.64 -3.09
C ASP A 132 2.92 -12.90 -1.74
N ARG A 133 3.84 -11.93 -1.69
CA ARG A 133 4.02 -10.99 -0.58
C ARG A 133 3.51 -9.58 -0.91
N LEU A 134 2.88 -9.36 -2.07
CA LEU A 134 2.25 -8.07 -2.40
C LEU A 134 0.86 -7.99 -1.77
N TYR A 135 0.70 -7.11 -0.76
CA TYR A 135 -0.53 -6.94 0.02
C TYR A 135 -1.18 -5.57 -0.14
N GLY A 136 -0.41 -4.59 -0.62
CA GLY A 136 -0.92 -3.28 -0.98
C GLY A 136 -0.28 -2.76 -2.27
N VAL A 137 -0.96 -1.83 -2.92
CA VAL A 137 -0.45 -1.08 -4.08
C VAL A 137 -0.94 0.34 -3.96
N HIS A 138 -0.04 1.31 -4.13
CA HIS A 138 -0.39 2.70 -4.39
C HIS A 138 -0.26 2.93 -5.90
N LEU A 139 -1.41 3.06 -6.57
CA LEU A 139 -1.49 3.48 -7.98
C LEU A 139 -1.17 4.96 -8.03
N LYS A 140 -0.02 5.27 -8.61
CA LYS A 140 0.55 6.61 -8.71
C LYS A 140 1.44 6.67 -9.92
N ASP A 141 1.43 7.79 -10.61
CA ASP A 141 2.15 7.95 -11.87
C ASP A 141 2.92 9.28 -11.88
N PHE A 142 4.00 9.30 -12.65
CA PHE A 142 4.93 10.41 -12.73
C PHE A 142 5.33 10.66 -14.19
N ALA A 143 5.47 11.94 -14.53
CA ALA A 143 5.76 12.38 -15.89
C ALA A 143 7.11 11.87 -16.42
N GLU A 144 8.11 11.66 -15.54
CA GLU A 144 9.45 11.22 -15.92
C GLU A 144 10.05 10.23 -14.91
N GLN A 145 10.94 9.35 -15.37
CA GLN A 145 11.75 8.48 -14.50
C GLN A 145 12.91 9.24 -13.85
N LYS A 146 12.60 10.19 -12.96
CA LYS A 146 13.58 11.05 -12.29
C LYS A 146 13.25 11.22 -10.80
N LYS A 147 14.29 11.47 -10.00
CA LYS A 147 14.14 11.70 -8.55
C LYS A 147 13.16 12.82 -8.22
N LYS A 148 13.13 13.89 -9.00
CA LYS A 148 12.16 14.99 -8.88
C LYS A 148 11.46 15.16 -10.21
N THR A 149 10.15 15.05 -10.19
CA THR A 149 9.28 15.12 -11.36
C THR A 149 7.84 15.30 -10.87
N GLU A 150 6.97 15.76 -11.75
CA GLU A 150 5.57 16.05 -11.46
C GLU A 150 4.75 14.75 -11.47
N GLY A 151 3.91 14.57 -10.46
CA GLY A 151 2.89 13.53 -10.49
C GLY A 151 1.89 13.82 -11.60
N VAL A 152 1.29 12.77 -12.17
CA VAL A 152 0.30 12.93 -13.24
C VAL A 152 -0.90 12.02 -13.00
N ILE A 153 -1.99 12.29 -13.70
CA ILE A 153 -3.09 11.35 -13.82
C ILE A 153 -2.54 10.01 -14.31
N ILE A 154 -2.91 8.92 -13.64
CA ILE A 154 -2.38 7.59 -13.96
C ILE A 154 -2.61 7.23 -15.45
N GLY A 155 -1.59 6.64 -16.08
CA GLY A 155 -1.59 6.31 -17.50
C GLY A 155 -1.20 7.46 -18.43
N ARG A 156 -0.90 8.65 -17.89
CA ARG A 156 -0.32 9.77 -18.66
C ARG A 156 1.20 9.89 -18.50
N GLY A 157 1.78 9.15 -17.56
CA GLY A 157 3.22 9.11 -17.32
C GLY A 157 3.81 7.78 -17.77
N HIS A 158 4.44 7.09 -16.82
CA HIS A 158 5.20 5.85 -17.04
C HIS A 158 4.52 4.62 -16.41
N LEU A 159 3.30 4.77 -15.88
CA LEU A 159 2.54 3.64 -15.34
C LEU A 159 1.73 2.93 -16.44
N ASP A 160 2.14 1.72 -16.82
CA ASP A 160 1.28 0.81 -17.60
C ASP A 160 0.14 0.27 -16.71
N VAL A 161 -0.95 1.04 -16.65
CA VAL A 161 -2.10 0.72 -15.78
C VAL A 161 -2.72 -0.64 -16.14
N GLU A 162 -2.83 -0.98 -17.42
CA GLU A 162 -3.39 -2.26 -17.83
C GLU A 162 -2.44 -3.43 -17.50
N GLY A 163 -1.14 -3.25 -17.73
CA GLY A 163 -0.10 -4.19 -17.33
C GLY A 163 -0.10 -4.46 -15.83
N VAL A 164 -0.29 -3.42 -15.01
CA VAL A 164 -0.44 -3.55 -13.55
C VAL A 164 -1.59 -4.48 -13.20
N PHE A 165 -2.80 -4.25 -13.73
CA PHE A 165 -3.95 -5.12 -13.43
C PHE A 165 -3.78 -6.56 -13.93
N LYS A 166 -3.15 -6.76 -15.09
CA LYS A 166 -2.80 -8.10 -15.59
C LYS A 166 -1.80 -8.80 -14.67
N ALA A 167 -0.78 -8.09 -14.21
CA ALA A 167 0.22 -8.62 -13.29
C ALA A 167 -0.42 -8.99 -11.94
N LEU A 168 -1.25 -8.11 -11.36
CA LEU A 168 -1.99 -8.38 -10.13
C LEU A 168 -2.89 -9.61 -10.24
N LYS A 169 -3.63 -9.77 -11.35
CA LYS A 169 -4.41 -10.98 -11.65
C LYS A 169 -3.51 -12.21 -11.73
N LYS A 170 -2.38 -12.11 -12.41
CA LYS A 170 -1.44 -13.21 -12.64
C LYS A 170 -0.79 -13.71 -11.35
N ILE A 171 -0.39 -12.82 -10.45
CA ILE A 171 0.22 -13.19 -9.16
C ILE A 171 -0.82 -13.63 -8.12
N GLY A 172 -2.11 -13.46 -8.40
CA GLY A 172 -3.18 -13.75 -7.45
C GLY A 172 -3.22 -12.76 -6.29
N PHE A 173 -3.14 -11.45 -6.58
CA PHE A 173 -3.23 -10.40 -5.57
C PHE A 173 -4.46 -10.63 -4.68
N PRO A 174 -4.32 -10.58 -3.34
CA PRO A 174 -5.38 -11.01 -2.44
C PRO A 174 -6.64 -10.14 -2.59
N ALA A 175 -7.80 -10.79 -2.55
CA ALA A 175 -9.10 -10.11 -2.61
C ALA A 175 -9.31 -9.14 -1.43
N ASP A 176 -8.63 -9.38 -0.30
CA ASP A 176 -8.60 -8.50 0.87
C ASP A 176 -7.32 -7.64 0.92
N GLY A 177 -6.58 -7.50 -0.18
CA GLY A 177 -5.45 -6.59 -0.32
C GLY A 177 -5.87 -5.13 -0.51
N ALA A 178 -4.94 -4.21 -0.28
CA ALA A 178 -5.20 -2.78 -0.37
C ALA A 178 -4.71 -2.18 -1.70
N LEU A 179 -5.61 -2.10 -2.69
CA LEU A 179 -5.35 -1.37 -3.92
C LEU A 179 -5.86 0.06 -3.79
N SER A 180 -4.95 1.02 -3.65
CA SER A 180 -5.25 2.42 -3.35
C SER A 180 -4.80 3.32 -4.49
N LEU A 181 -5.65 4.27 -4.88
CA LEU A 181 -5.18 5.43 -5.68
C LEU A 181 -4.48 6.41 -4.73
N GLU A 182 -3.25 6.80 -5.07
CA GLU A 182 -2.54 7.87 -4.37
C GLU A 182 -2.24 9.00 -5.37
N TYR A 183 -2.96 10.12 -5.21
CA TYR A 183 -2.78 11.32 -6.02
C TYR A 183 -2.39 12.47 -5.10
N GLU A 184 -1.18 13.00 -5.31
CA GLU A 184 -0.57 14.01 -4.43
C GLU A 184 -0.46 15.40 -5.09
N GLU A 185 -1.04 15.56 -6.28
CA GLU A 185 -1.01 16.81 -7.03
C GLU A 185 -2.29 17.63 -6.82
N ASN A 186 -2.24 18.89 -7.22
CA ASN A 186 -3.39 19.82 -7.16
C ASN A 186 -4.12 19.81 -5.79
N PRO A 187 -3.43 20.07 -4.67
CA PRO A 187 -3.98 19.89 -3.32
C PRO A 187 -5.16 20.82 -2.99
N LYS A 188 -5.41 21.85 -3.81
CA LYS A 188 -6.52 22.79 -3.62
C LYS A 188 -7.84 22.29 -4.19
N ASP A 189 -7.80 21.56 -5.30
CA ASP A 189 -9.00 21.03 -5.96
C ASP A 189 -8.71 19.74 -6.75
N PRO A 190 -8.36 18.63 -6.08
CA PRO A 190 -7.90 17.40 -6.74
C PRO A 190 -9.06 16.55 -7.27
N MET A 191 -10.31 16.95 -7.07
CA MET A 191 -11.46 16.05 -7.20
C MET A 191 -11.66 15.54 -8.63
N GLU A 192 -11.48 16.39 -9.64
CA GLU A 192 -11.64 15.98 -11.04
C GLU A 192 -10.49 15.09 -11.53
N ASP A 193 -9.27 15.37 -11.06
CA ASP A 193 -8.10 14.55 -11.35
C ASP A 193 -8.25 13.16 -10.73
N ILE A 194 -8.70 13.08 -9.48
CA ILE A 194 -9.00 11.82 -8.78
C ILE A 194 -10.06 11.02 -9.54
N ARG A 195 -11.17 11.66 -9.98
CA ARG A 195 -12.18 10.98 -10.79
C ARG A 195 -11.60 10.43 -12.09
N THR A 196 -10.76 11.22 -12.75
CA THR A 196 -10.11 10.79 -13.99
C THR A 196 -9.22 9.58 -13.76
N CYS A 197 -8.39 9.59 -12.70
CA CYS A 197 -7.59 8.45 -12.30
C CYS A 197 -8.43 7.20 -12.03
N LEU A 198 -9.53 7.33 -11.28
CA LEU A 198 -10.42 6.20 -10.97
C LEU A 198 -11.06 5.61 -12.24
N ASN A 199 -11.47 6.45 -13.20
CA ASN A 199 -12.00 5.99 -14.48
C ASN A 199 -10.95 5.21 -15.29
N VAL A 200 -9.71 5.73 -15.38
CA VAL A 200 -8.60 5.05 -16.06
C VAL A 200 -8.32 3.68 -15.42
N ALA A 201 -8.26 3.63 -14.08
CA ALA A 201 -8.06 2.39 -13.34
C ALA A 201 -9.20 1.38 -13.60
N ALA A 202 -10.45 1.83 -13.55
CA ALA A 202 -11.61 0.97 -13.75
C ALA A 202 -11.64 0.37 -15.16
N GLU A 203 -11.40 1.17 -16.20
CA GLU A 203 -11.36 0.70 -17.58
C GLU A 203 -10.22 -0.31 -17.82
N ALA A 204 -9.03 -0.02 -17.28
CA ALA A 204 -7.87 -0.90 -17.38
C ALA A 204 -8.13 -2.24 -16.67
N ALA A 205 -8.72 -2.22 -15.48
CA ALA A 205 -9.12 -3.42 -14.74
C ALA A 205 -10.13 -4.27 -15.54
N GLN A 206 -11.13 -3.64 -16.17
CA GLN A 206 -12.12 -4.34 -17.00
C GLN A 206 -11.50 -4.95 -18.27
N ARG A 207 -10.50 -4.31 -18.88
CA ARG A 207 -9.74 -4.90 -20.00
C ARG A 207 -8.92 -6.10 -19.53
N ALA A 208 -8.16 -5.96 -18.44
CA ALA A 208 -7.37 -7.04 -17.86
C ALA A 208 -8.23 -8.24 -17.39
N ALA A 209 -9.47 -8.01 -16.95
CA ALA A 209 -10.39 -9.07 -16.58
C ALA A 209 -10.80 -9.96 -17.77
N ARG A 210 -10.88 -9.38 -18.98
CA ARG A 210 -11.32 -10.07 -20.22
C ARG A 210 -10.21 -10.82 -20.95
N SER A 211 -8.95 -10.50 -20.69
CA SER A 211 -7.76 -11.20 -21.20
C SER A 211 -7.33 -12.33 -20.29
#